data_AF-A0A8J3BY32-F1
#
_entry.id   AF-A0A8J3BY32-F1
#
_cell.length_a   1.000
_cell.length_b   1.000
_cell.length_c   1.000
_cell.angle_alpha   90.00
_cell.angle_beta   90.00
_cell.angle_gamma   90.00
#
_symmetry.space_group_name_H-M   'P 1'
#
loop_
_entity.id
_entity.type
_entity.pdbx_description
1 polymer ?
#
loop_
_entity_poly.entity_id
_entity_poly.type
_entity_poly.pdbx_seq_one_letter_code
_entity_poly.pdbx_strand_id
1 'polypeptide(L)'
;MNRMFRLTPVLRARKAQEDMARGAHLQSRAEIRDAQALVKRRRLELTGADAPTEGTARAMVAALVARQSLAAGLSAAHQTVADAEEAAERRAATLAEAAKRRRAVELLAERHAEALRHRDLAADQAALDELTVTAKARNAARGIDALHERRANTLRTGAGTAPARESASRRRLTEAGVARTSIDLAEATGADIAPRADRENRP
;
A
#
# COMPACT_ATOMS: atom_id res chain seq x y z
N MET A 1 -23.32 7.15 -18.50
CA MET A 1 -22.75 8.47 -18.11
C MET A 1 -21.40 8.26 -17.45
N ASN A 2 -20.37 9.00 -17.89
CA ASN A 2 -18.98 8.81 -17.45
C ASN A 2 -18.81 8.97 -15.93
N ARG A 3 -18.52 7.86 -15.24
CA ARG A 3 -18.21 7.77 -13.79
C ARG A 3 -16.74 8.10 -13.47
N MET A 4 -16.00 8.61 -14.46
CA MET A 4 -14.56 8.87 -14.32
C MET A 4 -14.31 10.10 -13.44
N PHE A 5 -13.32 9.99 -12.56
CA PHE A 5 -12.84 11.09 -11.75
C PHE A 5 -12.19 12.16 -12.64
N ARG A 6 -12.76 13.36 -12.68
CA ARG A 6 -12.34 14.43 -13.61
C ARG A 6 -10.89 14.89 -13.37
N LEU A 7 -10.34 14.66 -12.18
CA LEU A 7 -8.97 15.02 -11.81
C LEU A 7 -7.96 13.86 -11.98
N THR A 8 -8.32 12.76 -12.65
CA THR A 8 -7.37 11.68 -12.95
C THR A 8 -6.10 12.18 -13.67
N PRO A 9 -6.14 13.09 -14.67
CA PRO A 9 -4.93 13.64 -15.28
C PRO A 9 -4.06 14.41 -14.29
N VAL A 10 -4.68 15.15 -13.37
CA VAL A 10 -3.97 15.90 -12.31
C VAL A 10 -3.26 14.94 -11.36
N LEU A 11 -3.90 13.83 -10.98
CA LEU A 11 -3.29 12.82 -10.11
C LEU A 11 -2.05 12.18 -10.76
N ARG A 12 -2.12 11.89 -12.07
CA ARG A 12 -0.94 11.40 -12.82
C ARG A 12 0.17 12.44 -12.88
N ALA A 13 -0.17 13.70 -13.15
CA ALA A 13 0.81 14.79 -13.17
C ALA A 13 1.48 14.99 -11.80
N ARG A 14 0.72 14.92 -10.69
CA ARG A 14 1.27 15.00 -9.33
C ARG A 14 2.16 13.82 -8.98
N LYS A 15 1.80 12.62 -9.41
CA LYS A 15 2.67 11.44 -9.27
C LYS A 15 3.99 11.62 -10.02
N ALA A 16 3.93 12.06 -11.29
CA ALA A 16 5.14 12.35 -12.07
C ALA A 16 6.01 13.44 -11.40
N GLN A 17 5.41 14.48 -10.82
CA GLN A 17 6.15 15.50 -10.07
C GLN A 17 6.83 14.95 -8.81
N GLU A 18 6.16 14.05 -8.08
CA GLU A 18 6.76 13.36 -6.93
C GLU A 18 7.94 12.47 -7.39
N ASP A 19 7.76 11.72 -8.47
CA ASP A 19 8.80 10.84 -9.02
C ASP A 19 10.03 11.64 -9.49
N MET A 20 9.83 12.80 -10.12
CA MET A 20 10.90 13.74 -10.46
C MET A 20 11.62 14.27 -9.22
N ALA A 21 10.87 14.70 -8.19
CA ALA A 21 11.45 15.18 -6.94
C ALA A 21 12.24 14.07 -6.21
N ARG A 22 11.75 12.83 -6.29
CA ARG A 22 12.42 11.65 -5.73
C ARG A 22 13.72 11.38 -6.46
N GLY A 23 13.72 11.44 -7.80
CA GLY A 23 14.93 11.33 -8.61
C GLY A 23 15.97 12.38 -8.24
N ALA A 24 15.56 13.64 -8.10
CA ALA A 24 16.46 14.73 -7.69
C ALA A 24 17.03 14.54 -6.28
N HIS A 25 16.24 14.03 -5.33
CA HIS A 25 16.72 13.71 -3.98
C HIS A 25 17.72 12.54 -3.98
N LEU A 26 17.47 11.48 -4.75
CA LEU A 26 18.42 10.38 -4.92
C LEU A 26 19.73 10.86 -5.54
N GLN A 27 19.65 11.75 -6.53
CA GLN A 27 20.82 12.37 -7.14
C GLN A 27 21.64 13.18 -6.12
N SER A 28 21.01 13.97 -5.24
CA SER A 28 21.76 14.69 -4.19
C SER A 28 22.45 13.74 -3.21
N ARG A 29 21.86 12.56 -2.94
CA ARG A 29 22.52 11.56 -2.09
C ARG A 29 23.71 10.90 -2.78
N ALA A 30 23.71 10.81 -4.10
CA ALA A 30 24.90 10.41 -4.85
C ALA A 30 25.97 11.51 -4.77
N GLU A 31 25.61 12.77 -5.01
CA GLU A 31 26.51 13.93 -4.91
C GLU A 31 27.20 14.04 -3.54
N ILE A 32 26.48 13.82 -2.44
CA ILE A 32 27.07 13.77 -1.09
C ILE A 32 28.12 12.65 -0.97
N ARG A 33 27.82 11.45 -1.48
CA ARG A 33 28.77 10.32 -1.43
C ARG A 33 30.04 10.61 -2.23
N ASP A 34 29.89 11.25 -3.38
CA ASP A 34 31.02 11.64 -4.23
C ASP A 34 31.88 12.72 -3.55
N ALA A 35 31.24 13.72 -2.91
CA ALA A 35 31.93 14.74 -2.12
C ALA A 35 32.65 14.14 -0.91
N GLN A 36 32.04 13.19 -0.21
CA GLN A 36 32.68 12.46 0.90
C GLN A 36 33.86 11.61 0.41
N ALA A 37 33.77 11.01 -0.78
CA ALA A 37 34.88 10.28 -1.39
C ALA A 37 36.04 11.22 -1.73
N LEU A 38 35.75 12.44 -2.22
CA LEU A 38 36.75 13.47 -2.43
C LEU A 38 37.47 13.85 -1.12
N VAL A 39 36.73 14.07 -0.03
CA VAL A 39 37.32 14.35 1.30
C VAL A 39 38.25 13.22 1.73
N LYS A 40 37.80 11.95 1.59
CA LYS A 40 38.64 10.79 1.92
C LYS A 40 39.93 10.78 1.09
N ARG A 41 39.86 11.05 -0.21
CA ARG A 41 41.03 11.11 -1.08
C ARG A 41 41.99 12.22 -0.66
N ARG A 42 41.50 13.45 -0.43
CA ARG A 42 42.33 14.58 0.01
C ARG A 42 42.96 14.34 1.39
N ARG A 43 42.23 13.66 2.28
CA ARG A 43 42.76 13.26 3.58
C ARG A 43 43.93 12.27 3.43
N LEU A 44 43.78 11.27 2.56
CA LEU A 44 44.84 10.30 2.27
C LEU A 44 46.07 10.97 1.65
N GLU A 45 45.87 11.90 0.69
CA GLU A 45 46.95 12.70 0.10
C GLU A 45 47.70 13.51 1.17
N LEU A 46 46.99 14.14 2.11
CA LEU A 46 47.60 14.90 3.20
C LEU A 46 48.35 14.01 4.20
N THR A 47 47.83 12.81 4.49
CA THR A 47 48.51 11.86 5.40
C THR A 47 49.71 11.18 4.77
N GLY A 48 49.71 10.98 3.45
CA GLY A 48 50.83 10.39 2.70
C GLY A 48 51.91 11.40 2.28
N ALA A 49 51.67 12.70 2.48
CA ALA A 49 52.68 13.73 2.28
C ALA A 49 53.68 13.71 3.44
N ASP A 50 54.69 12.85 3.33
CA ASP A 50 55.79 12.74 4.29
C ASP A 50 56.74 13.94 4.25
N ALA A 51 57.48 14.13 5.35
CA ALA A 51 58.51 15.14 5.43
C ALA A 51 59.66 14.83 4.45
N PRO A 52 60.29 15.85 3.83
CA PRO A 52 61.39 15.64 2.92
C PRO A 52 62.56 14.97 3.64
N THR A 53 63.11 13.92 3.03
CA THR A 53 64.28 13.18 3.55
C THR A 53 65.58 13.97 3.40
N GLU A 54 65.60 14.97 2.54
CA GLU A 54 66.73 15.87 2.32
C GLU A 54 66.66 17.05 3.31
N GLY A 55 67.65 17.15 4.20
CA GLY A 55 67.71 18.14 5.30
C GLY A 55 68.01 19.58 4.88
N THR A 56 67.74 19.98 3.63
CA THR A 56 67.97 21.38 3.22
C THR A 56 66.82 22.28 3.69
N ALA A 57 67.15 23.47 4.20
CA ALA A 57 66.14 24.43 4.66
C ALA A 57 65.11 24.78 3.57
N ARG A 58 65.54 24.83 2.30
CA ARG A 58 64.66 25.09 1.16
C ARG A 58 63.67 23.95 0.91
N ALA A 59 64.10 22.69 1.04
CA ALA A 59 63.23 21.53 0.91
C ALA A 59 62.16 21.50 2.01
N MET A 60 62.54 21.83 3.25
CA MET A 60 61.58 21.93 4.37
C MET A 60 60.50 22.99 4.13
N VAL A 61 60.88 24.19 3.67
CA VAL A 61 59.92 25.26 3.37
C VAL A 61 58.99 24.86 2.22
N ALA A 62 59.53 24.25 1.15
CA ALA A 62 58.72 23.76 0.03
C ALA A 62 57.70 22.71 0.49
N ALA A 63 58.10 21.76 1.34
CA ALA A 63 57.22 20.75 1.89
C ALA A 63 56.13 21.35 2.80
N LEU A 64 56.47 22.36 3.62
CA LEU A 64 55.50 23.07 4.45
C LEU A 64 54.42 23.75 3.59
N VAL A 65 54.82 24.47 2.53
CA VAL A 65 53.90 25.15 1.62
C VAL A 65 53.02 24.13 0.87
N ALA A 66 53.60 23.02 0.41
CA ALA A 66 52.85 21.95 -0.22
C ALA A 66 51.80 21.36 0.73
N ARG A 67 52.16 21.10 1.99
CA ARG A 67 51.24 20.59 3.00
C ARG A 67 50.13 21.59 3.34
N GLN A 68 50.45 22.88 3.41
CA GLN A 68 49.46 23.94 3.61
C GLN A 68 48.45 23.99 2.44
N SER A 69 48.94 23.84 1.19
CA SER A 69 48.08 23.76 0.02
C SER A 69 47.16 22.53 0.04
N LEU A 70 47.66 21.36 0.48
CA LEU A 70 46.85 20.16 0.64
C LEU A 70 45.80 20.31 1.75
N ALA A 71 46.17 20.94 2.88
CA ALA A 71 45.24 21.25 3.97
C ALA A 71 44.13 22.21 3.54
N ALA A 72 44.46 23.24 2.76
CA ALA A 72 43.49 24.14 2.15
C ALA A 72 42.54 23.38 1.19
N GLY A 73 43.09 22.48 0.36
CA GLY A 73 42.30 21.62 -0.52
C GLY A 73 41.35 20.68 0.23
N LEU A 74 41.77 20.15 1.38
CA LEU A 74 40.93 19.34 2.27
C LEU A 74 39.80 20.18 2.89
N SER A 75 40.10 21.40 3.34
CA SER A 75 39.10 22.33 3.87
C SER A 75 38.04 22.68 2.82
N ALA A 76 38.46 22.96 1.59
CA ALA A 76 37.54 23.19 0.47
C ALA A 76 36.66 21.96 0.18
N ALA A 77 37.22 20.74 0.24
CA ALA A 77 36.44 19.52 0.08
C ALA A 77 35.42 19.30 1.21
N HIS A 78 35.71 19.75 2.44
CA HIS A 78 34.71 19.73 3.51
C HIS A 78 33.57 20.72 3.27
N GLN A 79 33.88 21.92 2.76
CA GLN A 79 32.86 22.89 2.37
C GLN A 79 31.94 22.33 1.28
N THR A 80 32.49 21.64 0.28
CA THR A 80 31.66 21.05 -0.77
C THR A 80 30.73 19.94 -0.27
N VAL A 81 31.11 19.20 0.79
CA VAL A 81 30.21 18.26 1.47
C VAL A 81 29.07 19.01 2.16
N ALA A 82 29.37 20.07 2.90
CA ALA A 82 28.35 20.88 3.58
C ALA A 82 27.36 21.49 2.59
N ASP A 83 27.84 22.04 1.47
CA ASP A 83 26.99 22.59 0.41
C ASP A 83 26.08 21.51 -0.22
N ALA A 84 26.62 20.30 -0.42
CA ALA A 84 25.87 19.17 -0.95
C ALA A 84 24.80 18.65 0.04
N GLU A 85 25.10 18.66 1.34
CA GLU A 85 24.16 18.33 2.41
C GLU A 85 23.01 19.35 2.47
N GLU A 86 23.31 20.65 2.45
CA GLU A 86 22.29 21.70 2.41
C GLU A 86 21.41 21.60 1.15
N ALA A 87 22.01 21.29 -0.01
CA ALA A 87 21.25 21.05 -1.23
C ALA A 87 20.34 19.83 -1.11
N ALA A 88 20.80 18.75 -0.46
CA ALA A 88 20.01 17.54 -0.24
C ALA A 88 18.82 17.78 0.70
N GLU A 89 19.00 18.58 1.76
CA GLU A 89 17.93 18.98 2.68
C GLU A 89 16.85 19.78 1.94
N ARG A 90 17.24 20.74 1.11
CA ARG A 90 16.30 21.50 0.26
C ARG A 90 15.52 20.59 -0.70
N ARG A 91 16.19 19.61 -1.32
CA ARG A 91 15.54 18.62 -2.20
C ARG A 91 14.62 17.68 -1.42
N ALA A 92 14.97 17.30 -0.19
CA ALA A 92 14.12 16.50 0.69
C ALA A 92 12.84 17.24 1.08
N ALA A 93 12.95 18.53 1.45
CA ALA A 93 11.80 19.38 1.71
C ALA A 93 10.88 19.50 0.48
N THR A 94 11.46 19.66 -0.71
CA THR A 94 10.71 19.71 -1.98
C THR A 94 9.96 18.41 -2.26
N LEU A 95 10.59 17.26 -2.01
CA LEU A 95 9.94 15.95 -2.12
C LEU A 95 8.77 15.80 -1.14
N ALA A 96 8.94 16.24 0.11
CA ALA A 96 7.87 16.20 1.11
C ALA A 96 6.67 17.06 0.68
N GLU A 97 6.92 18.27 0.16
CA GLU A 97 5.85 19.14 -0.36
C GLU A 97 5.16 18.54 -1.60
N ALA A 98 5.90 17.90 -2.51
CA ALA A 98 5.32 17.20 -3.65
C ALA A 98 4.42 16.03 -3.20
N ALA A 99 4.87 15.24 -2.23
CA ALA A 99 4.11 14.13 -1.66
C ALA A 99 2.81 14.62 -0.96
N LYS A 100 2.87 15.71 -0.18
CA LYS A 100 1.69 16.34 0.44
C LYS A 100 0.65 16.74 -0.62
N ARG A 101 1.10 17.39 -1.70
CA ARG A 101 0.21 17.83 -2.80
C ARG A 101 -0.44 16.65 -3.52
N ARG A 102 0.28 15.56 -3.73
CA ARG A 102 -0.29 14.32 -4.29
C ARG A 102 -1.34 13.74 -3.34
N ARG A 103 -1.02 13.60 -2.05
CA ARG A 103 -1.92 13.02 -1.05
C ARG A 103 -3.24 13.79 -0.94
N ALA A 104 -3.20 15.12 -1.06
CA ALA A 104 -4.41 15.95 -1.09
C ALA A 104 -5.35 15.60 -2.26
N VAL A 105 -4.79 15.35 -3.45
CA VAL A 105 -5.59 14.96 -4.64
C VAL A 105 -6.11 13.53 -4.52
N GLU A 106 -5.33 12.62 -3.92
CA GLU A 106 -5.78 11.26 -3.62
C GLU A 106 -6.99 11.25 -2.69
N LEU A 107 -6.99 12.06 -1.64
CA LEU A 107 -8.13 12.17 -0.73
C LEU A 107 -9.40 12.64 -1.44
N LEU A 108 -9.29 13.55 -2.42
CA LEU A 108 -10.43 13.97 -3.24
C LEU A 108 -10.92 12.84 -4.14
N ALA A 109 -10.01 12.00 -4.66
CA ALA A 109 -10.37 10.82 -5.45
C ALA A 109 -11.09 9.77 -4.59
N GLU A 110 -10.60 9.53 -3.37
CA GLU A 110 -11.22 8.64 -2.38
C GLU A 110 -12.66 9.11 -2.06
N ARG A 111 -12.84 10.39 -1.71
CA ARG A 111 -14.16 10.98 -1.45
C ARG A 111 -15.11 10.89 -2.64
N HIS A 112 -14.61 11.08 -3.86
CA HIS A 112 -15.42 10.92 -5.06
C HIS A 112 -15.88 9.47 -5.26
N ALA A 113 -14.99 8.50 -5.01
CA ALA A 113 -15.35 7.09 -5.10
C ALA A 113 -16.41 6.70 -4.05
N GLU A 114 -16.30 7.22 -2.83
CA GLU A 114 -17.32 7.05 -1.78
C GLU A 114 -18.66 7.66 -2.17
N ALA A 115 -18.67 8.89 -2.69
CA ALA A 115 -19.89 9.55 -3.16
C ALA A 115 -20.58 8.77 -4.30
N LEU A 116 -19.80 8.19 -5.22
CA LEU A 116 -20.34 7.31 -6.26
C LEU A 116 -20.97 6.04 -5.68
N ARG A 117 -20.32 5.39 -4.71
CA ARG A 117 -20.87 4.20 -4.04
C ARG A 117 -22.19 4.54 -3.32
N HIS A 118 -22.25 5.65 -2.59
CA HIS A 118 -23.48 6.07 -1.92
C HIS A 118 -24.61 6.36 -2.91
N ARG A 119 -24.30 7.00 -4.03
CA ARG A 119 -25.28 7.25 -5.09
C ARG A 119 -25.79 5.95 -5.72
N ASP A 120 -24.89 5.01 -6.01
CA ASP A 120 -25.26 3.72 -6.58
C ASP A 120 -26.17 2.94 -5.62
N LEU A 121 -25.81 2.86 -4.33
CA LEU A 121 -26.65 2.24 -3.30
C LEU A 121 -28.02 2.91 -3.15
N ALA A 122 -28.08 4.25 -3.20
CA ALA A 122 -29.34 4.97 -3.12
C ALA A 122 -30.24 4.73 -4.34
N ALA A 123 -29.65 4.62 -5.54
CA ALA A 123 -30.38 4.28 -6.76
C ALA A 123 -30.91 2.84 -6.72
N ASP A 124 -30.10 1.89 -6.23
CA ASP A 124 -30.52 0.50 -6.05
C ASP A 124 -31.66 0.39 -5.03
N GLN A 125 -31.58 1.12 -3.91
CA GLN A 125 -32.65 1.17 -2.92
C GLN A 125 -33.94 1.75 -3.50
N ALA A 126 -33.85 2.86 -4.24
CA ALA A 126 -35.02 3.46 -4.89
C ALA A 126 -35.68 2.49 -5.90
N ALA A 127 -34.88 1.74 -6.66
CA ALA A 127 -35.39 0.72 -7.58
C ALA A 127 -36.09 -0.44 -6.83
N LEU A 128 -35.55 -0.88 -5.69
CA LEU A 128 -36.20 -1.88 -4.84
C LEU A 128 -37.52 -1.35 -4.27
N ASP A 129 -37.55 -0.10 -3.81
CA ASP A 129 -38.75 0.53 -3.26
C ASP A 129 -39.84 0.63 -4.35
N GLU A 130 -39.50 1.03 -5.57
CA GLU A 130 -40.44 1.04 -6.71
C GLU A 130 -40.99 -0.36 -7.03
N LEU A 131 -40.14 -1.40 -7.02
CA LEU A 131 -40.57 -2.79 -7.21
C LEU A 131 -41.51 -3.25 -6.09
N THR A 132 -41.25 -2.87 -4.83
CA THR A 132 -42.13 -3.22 -3.71
C THR A 132 -43.48 -2.50 -3.79
N VAL A 133 -43.49 -1.21 -4.17
CA VAL A 133 -44.72 -0.43 -4.36
C VAL A 133 -45.55 -1.01 -5.50
N THR A 134 -44.94 -1.30 -6.65
CA THR A 134 -45.64 -1.89 -7.81
C THR A 134 -46.14 -3.31 -7.53
N ALA A 135 -45.37 -4.15 -6.82
CA ALA A 135 -45.80 -5.47 -6.39
C ALA A 135 -46.98 -5.41 -5.41
N LYS A 136 -46.93 -4.50 -4.43
CA LYS A 136 -48.03 -4.27 -3.48
C LYS A 136 -49.29 -3.80 -4.20
N ALA A 137 -49.18 -2.84 -5.12
CA ALA A 137 -50.30 -2.36 -5.94
C ALA A 137 -50.91 -3.49 -6.78
N ARG A 138 -50.07 -4.34 -7.40
CA ARG A 138 -50.52 -5.50 -8.17
C ARG A 138 -51.26 -6.52 -7.30
N ASN A 139 -50.76 -6.82 -6.10
CA ASN A 139 -51.41 -7.77 -5.19
C ASN A 139 -52.75 -7.24 -4.67
N ALA A 140 -52.82 -5.94 -4.37
CA ALA A 140 -54.08 -5.27 -4.02
C ALA A 140 -55.12 -5.34 -5.16
N ALA A 141 -54.70 -5.08 -6.41
CA ALA A 141 -55.57 -5.17 -7.58
C ALA A 141 -56.07 -6.60 -7.86
N ARG A 142 -55.31 -7.63 -7.44
CA ARG A 142 -55.71 -9.05 -7.53
C ARG A 142 -56.63 -9.50 -6.38
N GLY A 143 -56.98 -8.61 -5.45
CA GLY A 143 -57.81 -8.96 -4.29
C GLY A 143 -57.09 -9.86 -3.27
N ILE A 144 -55.76 -9.95 -3.34
CA ILE A 144 -54.96 -10.63 -2.31
C ILE A 144 -54.81 -9.63 -1.16
N ASP A 145 -55.87 -9.50 -0.37
CA ASP A 145 -55.88 -8.65 0.81
C ASP A 145 -54.92 -9.22 1.86
N ALA A 146 -54.00 -8.40 2.36
CA ALA A 146 -53.07 -8.76 3.44
C ALA A 146 -53.80 -9.24 4.72
N LEU A 147 -55.11 -9.02 4.81
CA LEU A 147 -55.99 -9.54 5.86
C LEU A 147 -56.24 -11.07 5.75
N HIS A 148 -56.17 -11.67 4.56
CA HIS A 148 -56.30 -13.13 4.41
C HIS A 148 -55.00 -13.87 4.74
N GLU A 149 -53.84 -13.26 4.52
CA GLU A 149 -52.55 -13.88 4.82
C GLU A 149 -52.26 -13.96 6.34
N ARG A 150 -52.80 -13.04 7.15
CA ARG A 150 -52.73 -13.13 8.63
C ARG A 150 -53.52 -14.30 9.21
N ARG A 151 -54.56 -14.80 8.53
CA ARG A 151 -55.30 -15.99 8.98
C ARG A 151 -54.63 -17.30 8.56
N ALA A 152 -53.86 -17.31 7.48
CA ALA A 152 -53.14 -18.50 7.02
C ALA A 152 -51.74 -18.68 7.64
N ASN A 153 -51.15 -17.62 8.23
CA ASN A 153 -49.79 -17.67 8.77
C ASN A 153 -49.75 -17.90 10.29
N THR A 154 -50.41 -18.95 10.78
CA THR A 154 -50.30 -19.42 12.18
C THR A 154 -48.96 -20.08 12.48
N LEU A 155 -48.09 -20.27 11.49
CA LEU A 155 -46.77 -20.88 11.64
C LEU A 155 -45.65 -19.88 12.00
N ARG A 156 -45.88 -18.56 11.85
CA ARG A 156 -44.84 -17.54 12.10
C ARG A 156 -44.92 -16.91 13.50
N THR A 157 -46.09 -16.88 14.13
CA THR A 157 -46.21 -16.64 15.57
C THR A 157 -46.30 -17.98 16.27
N GLY A 158 -45.15 -18.65 16.41
CA GLY A 158 -45.05 -19.87 17.18
C GLY A 158 -45.57 -19.63 18.59
N ALA A 159 -46.75 -20.17 18.88
CA ALA A 159 -47.28 -20.39 20.22
C ALA A 159 -46.46 -21.49 20.92
N GLY A 160 -45.16 -21.26 21.06
CA GLY A 160 -44.21 -22.14 21.71
C GLY A 160 -43.33 -21.29 22.62
N THR A 161 -43.52 -21.46 23.92
CA THR A 161 -42.64 -20.87 24.94
C THR A 161 -41.18 -21.24 24.61
N ALA A 162 -40.24 -20.34 24.92
CA ALA A 162 -38.80 -20.53 24.69
C ALA A 162 -38.26 -21.96 24.99
N PRO A 163 -38.66 -22.66 26.08
CA PRO A 163 -38.21 -24.03 26.34
C PRO A 163 -38.65 -25.08 25.29
N ALA A 164 -39.79 -24.88 24.62
CA ALA A 164 -40.25 -25.80 23.58
C ALA A 164 -39.39 -25.71 22.30
N ARG A 165 -38.87 -24.51 21.99
CA ARG A 165 -37.98 -24.27 20.85
C ARG A 165 -36.59 -24.86 21.09
N GLU A 166 -36.07 -24.76 22.30
CA GLU A 166 -34.78 -25.35 22.65
C GLU A 166 -34.82 -26.89 22.63
N SER A 167 -35.92 -27.47 23.10
CA SER A 167 -36.16 -28.92 23.08
C SER A 167 -36.23 -29.49 21.66
N ALA A 168 -36.88 -28.77 20.74
CA ALA A 168 -36.96 -29.15 19.32
C ALA A 168 -35.61 -29.03 18.60
N SER A 169 -34.83 -27.98 18.90
CA SER A 169 -33.48 -27.81 18.35
C SER A 169 -32.51 -28.89 18.86
N ARG A 170 -32.59 -29.26 20.15
CA ARG A 170 -31.77 -30.35 20.71
C ARG A 170 -32.10 -31.70 20.06
N ARG A 171 -33.39 -32.01 19.84
CA ARG A 171 -33.80 -33.25 19.14
C ARG A 171 -33.24 -33.33 17.72
N ARG A 172 -33.30 -32.24 16.96
CA ARG A 172 -32.74 -32.18 15.59
C ARG A 172 -31.22 -32.35 15.57
N LEU A 173 -30.51 -31.81 16.57
CA LEU A 173 -29.07 -31.97 16.68
C LEU A 173 -28.68 -33.41 17.07
N THR A 174 -29.45 -34.08 17.92
CA THR A 174 -29.25 -35.51 18.21
C THR A 174 -29.56 -36.42 17.02
N GLU A 175 -30.61 -36.13 16.24
CA GLU A 175 -30.92 -36.88 15.02
C GLU A 175 -29.84 -36.70 13.93
N ALA A 176 -29.33 -35.47 13.77
CA ALA A 176 -28.24 -35.19 12.82
C ALA A 176 -26.89 -35.77 13.27
N GLY A 177 -26.67 -35.96 14.58
CA GLY A 177 -25.47 -36.59 15.13
C GLY A 177 -25.42 -38.10 14.89
N VAL A 178 -26.56 -38.79 15.02
CA VAL A 178 -26.66 -40.25 14.79
C VAL A 178 -26.50 -40.62 13.31
N ALA A 179 -26.87 -39.73 12.39
CA ALA A 179 -26.71 -39.95 10.94
C ALA A 179 -25.26 -39.81 10.43
N ARG A 180 -24.32 -39.27 11.23
CA ARG A 180 -22.92 -39.06 10.81
C ARG A 180 -21.94 -40.13 11.27
N THR A 181 -22.34 -41.01 12.19
CA THR A 181 -21.47 -42.08 12.71
C THR A 181 -21.43 -43.35 11.87
N SER A 182 -22.12 -43.40 10.73
CA SER A 182 -22.18 -44.58 9.83
C SER A 182 -21.54 -44.36 8.45
N ILE A 183 -20.74 -43.31 8.27
CA ILE A 183 -19.93 -43.17 7.04
C ILE A 183 -18.61 -43.89 7.32
N ASP A 184 -18.50 -45.10 6.77
CA ASP A 184 -17.38 -46.02 6.88
C ASP A 184 -16.03 -45.36 6.55
N LEU A 185 -15.10 -45.46 7.51
CA LEU A 185 -13.70 -45.04 7.42
C LEU A 185 -12.80 -46.06 6.68
N ALA A 186 -13.38 -47.01 5.95
CA ALA A 186 -12.64 -48.14 5.37
C ALA A 186 -12.19 -47.93 3.90
N GLU A 187 -12.56 -46.83 3.23
CA GLU A 187 -12.41 -46.71 1.76
C GLU A 187 -11.53 -45.53 1.29
N ALA A 188 -10.51 -45.13 2.08
CA ALA A 188 -9.66 -44.00 1.72
C ALA A 188 -8.13 -44.25 1.80
N THR A 189 -7.69 -45.50 1.61
CA THR A 189 -6.27 -45.83 1.41
C THR A 189 -6.07 -46.45 0.03
N GLY A 190 -5.96 -45.62 -1.00
CA GLY A 190 -5.72 -46.11 -2.36
C GLY A 190 -5.84 -45.04 -3.44
N ALA A 191 -5.06 -43.96 -3.36
CA ALA A 191 -4.84 -43.09 -4.51
C ALA A 191 -3.48 -42.39 -4.42
N ASP A 192 -2.50 -43.07 -5.04
CA ASP A 192 -1.24 -42.60 -5.61
C ASP A 192 -0.81 -41.15 -5.37
N ILE A 193 0.26 -41.01 -4.58
CA ILE A 193 1.17 -39.86 -4.63
C ILE A 193 2.33 -40.26 -5.55
N ALA A 194 2.34 -39.77 -6.79
CA ALA A 194 3.50 -39.84 -7.67
C ALA A 194 4.33 -38.54 -7.54
N PRO A 195 5.65 -38.61 -7.24
CA PRO A 195 6.51 -37.44 -7.17
C PRO A 195 6.99 -37.01 -8.57
N ARG A 196 6.82 -35.72 -8.87
CA ARG A 196 7.27 -35.08 -10.11
C ARG A 196 8.75 -34.70 -9.97
N ALA A 197 9.64 -35.57 -10.42
CA ALA A 197 11.07 -35.34 -10.52
C ALA A 197 11.45 -34.79 -11.91
N ASP A 198 12.20 -33.69 -11.89
CA ASP A 198 13.37 -33.29 -12.71
C ASP A 198 13.58 -33.78 -14.16
N ARG A 199 14.34 -32.90 -14.86
CA ARG A 199 15.13 -33.09 -16.11
C ARG A 199 14.34 -32.89 -17.41
N GLU A 200 14.87 -32.35 -18.50
CA GLU A 200 16.18 -31.80 -18.92
C GLU A 200 15.84 -31.12 -20.28
N ASN A 201 16.31 -29.91 -20.57
CA ASN A 201 17.50 -29.65 -21.38
C ASN A 201 17.42 -30.14 -22.86
N ARG A 202 17.43 -29.15 -23.77
CA ARG A 202 18.04 -29.13 -25.13
C ARG A 202 17.36 -29.90 -26.29
N PRO A 203 17.71 -29.59 -27.56
CA PRO A 203 18.71 -28.64 -28.08
C PRO A 203 18.15 -27.32 -28.62
#